data_AF-A0A149V5Y6-F1
#
_entry.id   AF-A0A149V5Y6-F1
#
_cell.length_a   1.000
_cell.length_b   1.000
_cell.length_c   1.000
_cell.angle_alpha   90.00
_cell.angle_beta   90.00
_cell.angle_gamma   90.00
#
_symmetry.space_group_name_H-M   'P 1'
#
loop_
_entity.id
_entity.type
_entity.pdbx_description
1 polymer ?
#
loop_
_entity_poly.entity_id
_entity_poly.type
_entity_poly.pdbx_seq_one_letter_code
_entity_poly.pdbx_strand_id
1 'polypeptide(L)'
;MPDPSMSAWEPEIRPRQTVWQRLDHGARRLLPSIFIALIIIFFSAPLNIPGAAELLPAIVIATVFFWSFWRPTGMSGVAVFLLGLFMDLVGFTPLGVSAFILLLVHGVAFYARFGLMRLNFLLVWGVFALVAAGACL
;
A
#
# COMPACT_ATOMS: atom_id res chain seq x y z
N MET A 1 -37.95 -12.82 -33.30
CA MET A 1 -37.92 -11.40 -33.73
C MET A 1 -37.64 -10.57 -32.48
N PRO A 2 -36.43 -10.02 -32.29
CA PRO A 2 -36.14 -9.15 -31.14
C PRO A 2 -36.95 -7.85 -31.25
N ASP A 3 -37.48 -7.35 -30.14
CA ASP A 3 -38.27 -6.13 -30.07
C ASP A 3 -37.37 -4.88 -30.33
N PRO A 4 -37.63 -4.07 -31.36
CA PRO A 4 -36.82 -2.90 -31.71
C PRO A 4 -37.01 -1.70 -30.77
N SER A 5 -37.86 -1.78 -29.75
CA SER A 5 -38.17 -0.64 -28.85
C SER A 5 -37.25 -0.48 -27.64
N MET A 6 -36.35 -1.43 -27.36
CA MET A 6 -35.59 -1.49 -26.10
C MET A 6 -34.24 -0.75 -26.05
N SER A 7 -33.83 0.03 -27.07
CA SER A 7 -32.46 0.61 -27.10
C SER A 7 -32.37 2.14 -27.18
N ALA A 8 -33.48 2.88 -27.05
CA ALA A 8 -33.50 4.33 -27.30
C ALA A 8 -33.50 5.20 -26.03
N TRP A 9 -33.69 4.63 -24.83
CA TRP A 9 -34.02 5.41 -23.63
C TRP A 9 -33.34 4.96 -22.33
N GLU A 10 -32.14 4.38 -22.38
CA GLU A 10 -31.24 4.52 -21.23
C GLU A 10 -30.57 5.90 -21.32
N PRO A 11 -31.01 6.91 -20.55
CA PRO A 11 -30.22 8.11 -20.40
C PRO A 11 -28.86 7.67 -19.84
N GLU A 12 -27.79 7.90 -20.59
CA GLU A 12 -26.43 7.77 -20.10
C GLU A 12 -26.20 8.87 -19.06
N ILE A 13 -26.74 8.68 -17.86
CA ILE A 13 -26.50 9.52 -16.70
C ILE A 13 -25.09 9.19 -16.23
N ARG A 14 -24.07 9.64 -16.97
CA ARG A 14 -22.72 9.71 -16.42
C ARG A 14 -22.77 10.75 -15.31
N PRO A 15 -22.69 10.36 -14.02
CA PRO A 15 -22.66 11.36 -12.96
C PRO A 15 -21.51 12.30 -13.27
N ARG A 16 -21.82 13.60 -13.41
CA ARG A 16 -20.80 14.64 -13.55
C ARG A 16 -19.82 14.42 -12.39
N GLN A 17 -18.57 14.09 -12.71
CA GLN A 17 -17.54 13.90 -11.69
C GLN A 17 -17.31 15.22 -10.97
N THR A 18 -18.03 15.43 -9.87
CA THR A 18 -17.94 16.66 -9.08
C THR A 18 -16.52 16.76 -8.50
N VAL A 19 -16.00 17.98 -8.32
CA VAL A 19 -14.68 18.23 -7.70
C VAL A 19 -14.53 17.47 -6.36
N TRP A 20 -15.63 17.35 -5.62
CA TRP A 20 -15.73 16.55 -4.38
C TRP A 20 -15.44 15.05 -4.56
N GLN A 21 -15.90 14.43 -5.66
CA GLN A 21 -15.63 13.02 -5.94
C GLN A 21 -14.16 12.78 -6.30
N ARG A 22 -13.53 13.75 -6.98
CA ARG A 22 -12.09 13.70 -7.26
C ARG A 22 -11.27 13.85 -5.98
N LEU A 23 -11.70 14.71 -5.06
CA LEU A 23 -11.06 14.90 -3.76
C LEU A 23 -11.16 13.64 -2.90
N ASP A 24 -12.35 13.04 -2.78
CA ASP A 24 -12.54 11.77 -2.04
C ASP A 24 -11.70 10.64 -2.66
N HIS A 25 -11.67 10.55 -3.99
CA HIS A 25 -10.85 9.57 -4.68
C HIS A 25 -9.35 9.77 -4.44
N GLY A 26 -8.87 11.03 -4.36
CA GLY A 26 -7.50 11.38 -4.00
C GLY A 26 -7.18 11.07 -2.54
N ALA A 27 -8.07 11.42 -1.61
CA ALA A 27 -7.92 11.15 -0.18
C ALA A 27 -7.81 9.64 0.09
N ARG A 28 -8.65 8.83 -0.56
CA ARG A 28 -8.58 7.36 -0.49
C ARG A 28 -7.34 6.76 -1.13
N ARG A 29 -6.64 7.48 -2.01
CA ARG A 29 -5.33 7.06 -2.52
C ARG A 29 -4.21 7.39 -1.55
N LEU A 30 -4.30 8.50 -0.83
CA LEU A 30 -3.28 8.90 0.15
C LEU A 30 -3.41 8.20 1.51
N LEU A 31 -4.59 7.65 1.81
CA LEU A 31 -4.91 6.95 3.05
C LEU A 31 -3.83 5.95 3.53
N PRO A 32 -3.34 4.98 2.72
CA PRO A 32 -2.29 4.06 3.15
C PRO A 32 -0.97 4.76 3.48
N SER A 33 -0.58 5.76 2.68
CA SER A 33 0.65 6.51 2.89
C SER A 33 0.59 7.36 4.16
N ILE A 34 -0.55 8.02 4.42
CA ILE A 34 -0.79 8.77 5.64
C ILE A 34 -0.75 7.84 6.85
N PHE A 35 -1.39 6.67 6.76
CA PHE A 35 -1.36 5.67 7.82
C PHE A 35 0.07 5.24 8.17
N ILE A 36 0.90 4.93 7.17
CA ILE A 36 2.31 4.56 7.39
C ILE A 36 3.09 5.71 8.02
N ALA A 37 2.91 6.95 7.54
CA ALA A 37 3.58 8.11 8.13
C ALA A 37 3.22 8.30 9.61
N LEU A 38 1.95 8.11 9.98
CA LEU A 38 1.50 8.16 11.37
C LEU A 38 2.09 7.04 12.21
N ILE A 39 2.18 5.82 11.68
CA ILE A 39 2.82 4.68 12.36
C ILE A 39 4.31 4.97 12.61
N ILE A 40 5.02 5.50 11.62
CA ILE A 40 6.44 5.88 11.77
C ILE A 40 6.60 6.90 12.91
N ILE A 41 5.77 7.95 12.93
CA ILE A 41 5.81 8.98 13.97
C ILE A 41 5.46 8.39 15.35
N PHE A 42 4.40 7.57 15.42
CA PHE A 42 3.92 7.00 16.68
C PHE A 42 4.95 6.07 17.31
N PHE A 43 5.54 5.16 16.54
CA PHE A 43 6.54 4.21 17.04
C PHE A 43 7.94 4.80 17.17
N SER A 44 8.23 5.93 16.53
CA SER A 44 9.48 6.66 16.76
C SER A 44 9.45 7.51 18.03
N ALA A 45 8.28 7.83 18.58
CA ALA A 45 8.20 8.49 19.86
C ALA A 45 8.78 7.57 20.96
N PRO A 46 9.41 8.11 22.01
CA PRO A 46 9.99 7.35 23.12
C PRO A 46 8.89 6.80 24.06
N LEU A 47 7.91 6.12 23.47
CA LEU A 47 6.92 5.33 24.16
C LEU A 47 7.67 4.07 24.59
N ASN A 48 7.84 3.84 25.89
CA ASN A 48 8.53 2.69 26.46
C ASN A 48 7.78 1.36 26.20
N ILE A 49 7.51 1.05 24.94
CA ILE A 49 6.80 -0.12 24.46
C ILE A 49 7.85 -1.19 24.16
N PRO A 50 7.79 -2.35 24.84
CA PRO A 50 8.68 -3.46 24.53
C PRO A 50 8.54 -3.88 23.06
N GLY A 51 9.66 -4.02 22.34
CA GLY A 51 9.66 -4.46 20.95
C GLY A 51 9.21 -3.42 19.90
N ALA A 52 9.05 -2.14 20.28
CA ALA A 52 8.63 -1.08 19.35
C ALA A 52 9.51 -0.98 18.10
N ALA A 53 10.83 -1.16 18.26
CA ALA A 53 11.80 -1.11 17.16
C ALA A 53 11.60 -2.20 16.10
N GLU A 54 11.04 -3.35 16.48
CA GLU A 54 10.76 -4.48 15.59
C GLU A 54 9.35 -4.39 15.02
N LEU A 55 8.40 -3.88 15.81
CA LEU A 55 7.00 -3.68 15.42
C LEU A 55 6.84 -2.65 14.29
N LEU A 56 7.59 -1.54 14.35
CA LEU A 56 7.54 -0.50 13.32
C LEU A 56 7.81 -1.06 11.91
N PRO A 57 8.97 -1.65 11.60
CA PRO A 57 9.24 -2.18 10.27
C PRO A 57 8.26 -3.29 9.88
N ALA A 58 7.87 -4.16 10.82
CA ALA A 58 6.90 -5.23 10.54
C ALA A 58 5.55 -4.69 10.05
N ILE A 59 4.99 -3.68 10.75
CA ILE A 59 3.72 -3.05 10.38
C ILE A 59 3.84 -2.31 9.05
N VAL A 60 4.94 -1.56 8.84
CA VAL A 60 5.16 -0.80 7.61
C VAL A 60 5.28 -1.73 6.41
N ILE A 61 6.12 -2.78 6.48
CA ILE A 61 6.32 -3.74 5.39
C ILE A 61 5.02 -4.51 5.09
N ALA A 62 4.29 -4.95 6.12
CA ALA A 62 2.99 -5.62 5.94
C ALA A 62 1.97 -4.72 5.24
N THR A 63 1.91 -3.45 5.63
CA THR A 63 1.02 -2.46 5.02
C THR A 63 1.39 -2.22 3.57
N VAL A 64 2.68 -2.00 3.26
CA VAL A 64 3.17 -1.83 1.89
C VAL A 64 2.81 -3.03 1.04
N PHE A 65 3.09 -4.25 1.52
CA PHE A 65 2.77 -5.48 0.79
C PHE A 65 1.27 -5.60 0.49
N PHE A 66 0.42 -5.45 1.52
CA PHE A 66 -1.03 -5.58 1.40
C PHE A 66 -1.61 -4.60 0.37
N TRP A 67 -1.25 -3.32 0.46
CA TRP A 67 -1.81 -2.29 -0.41
C TRP A 67 -1.25 -2.35 -1.84
N SER A 68 0.01 -2.74 -1.99
CA SER A 68 0.62 -2.95 -3.32
C SER A 68 -0.04 -4.10 -4.09
N PHE A 69 -0.42 -5.15 -3.36
CA PHE A 69 -1.13 -6.30 -3.91
C PHE A 69 -2.59 -5.97 -4.27
N TRP A 70 -3.38 -5.49 -3.31
CA TRP A 70 -4.83 -5.30 -3.48
C TRP A 70 -5.21 -4.03 -4.23
N ARG A 71 -4.47 -2.93 -4.03
CA ARG A 71 -4.83 -1.61 -4.59
C ARG A 71 -3.59 -0.76 -4.92
N PRO A 72 -2.82 -1.14 -5.96
CA PRO A 72 -1.58 -0.47 -6.32
C PRO A 72 -1.76 1.01 -6.70
N THR A 73 -2.96 1.42 -7.12
CA THR A 73 -3.27 2.82 -7.43
C THR A 73 -3.27 3.75 -6.21
N GLY A 74 -3.41 3.21 -5.00
CA GLY A 74 -3.24 3.95 -3.75
C GLY A 74 -1.80 3.97 -3.24
N MET A 75 -0.92 3.13 -3.78
CA MET A 75 0.42 2.94 -3.25
C MET A 75 1.42 2.94 -4.38
N SER A 76 1.76 4.14 -4.87
CA SER A 76 2.75 4.28 -5.95
C SER A 76 4.15 4.02 -5.42
N GLY A 77 5.04 3.50 -6.26
CA GLY A 77 6.46 3.31 -5.89
C GLY A 77 7.12 4.60 -5.40
N VAL A 78 6.74 5.77 -5.94
CA VAL A 78 7.22 7.08 -5.46
C VAL A 78 6.78 7.34 -4.01
N ALA A 79 5.52 7.06 -3.66
CA ALA A 79 5.06 7.21 -2.28
C ALA A 79 5.80 6.25 -1.34
N VAL A 80 6.02 5.00 -1.75
CA VAL A 80 6.77 4.00 -0.98
C VAL A 80 8.21 4.45 -0.74
N PHE A 81 8.88 4.97 -1.78
CA PHE A 81 10.23 5.52 -1.68
C PHE A 81 10.31 6.68 -0.68
N LEU A 82 9.39 7.65 -0.77
CA LEU A 82 9.35 8.79 0.14
C LEU A 82 9.08 8.36 1.59
N LEU A 83 8.21 7.37 1.81
CA LEU A 83 7.94 6.83 3.14
C LEU A 83 9.16 6.11 3.73
N GLY A 84 9.89 5.36 2.91
CA GLY A 84 11.13 4.71 3.35
C GLY A 84 12.24 5.70 3.68
N LEU A 85 12.41 6.76 2.87
CA LEU A 85 13.32 7.86 3.20
C LEU A 85 12.91 8.57 4.49
N PHE A 86 11.62 8.79 4.69
CA PHE A 86 11.10 9.38 5.93
C PHE A 86 11.39 8.49 7.14
N MET A 87 11.19 7.18 6.99
CA MET A 87 11.53 6.20 8.02
C MET A 87 13.03 6.21 8.33
N ASP A 88 13.90 6.29 7.32
CA ASP A 88 15.34 6.37 7.54
C ASP A 88 15.77 7.66 8.26
N LEU A 89 15.14 8.79 7.91
CA LEU A 89 15.37 10.09 8.55
C LEU A 89 14.99 10.07 10.04
N VAL A 90 13.84 9.48 10.33
CA VAL A 90 13.27 9.41 11.67
C VAL A 90 14.03 8.40 12.55
N GLY A 91 14.41 7.26 11.97
CA GLY A 91 15.14 6.20 12.67
C GLY A 91 16.64 6.43 12.80
N PHE A 92 17.18 7.51 12.21
CA PHE A 92 18.63 7.77 12.12
C PHE A 92 19.42 6.59 11.52
N THR A 93 18.80 5.82 10.62
CA THR A 93 19.43 4.70 9.90
C THR A 93 20.16 5.22 8.65
N PRO A 94 21.01 4.40 8.00
CA PRO A 94 21.62 4.80 6.73
C PRO A 94 20.54 5.13 5.70
N LEU A 95 20.62 6.35 5.16
CA LEU A 95 19.60 6.87 4.27
C LEU A 95 19.45 5.98 3.04
N GLY A 96 18.22 5.53 2.78
CA GLY A 96 17.87 4.74 1.60
C GLY A 96 17.78 3.24 1.85
N VAL A 97 18.18 2.73 3.02
CA VAL A 97 18.04 1.29 3.34
C VAL A 97 16.57 0.91 3.45
N SER A 98 15.80 1.63 4.28
CA SER A 98 14.36 1.38 4.39
C SER A 98 13.66 1.66 3.06
N ALA A 99 14.04 2.74 2.36
CA ALA A 99 13.51 3.03 1.03
C ALA A 99 13.70 1.88 0.03
N PHE A 100 14.89 1.27 0.01
CA PHE A 100 15.19 0.13 -0.85
C PHE A 100 14.39 -1.11 -0.48
N ILE A 101 14.33 -1.47 0.81
CA ILE A 101 13.57 -2.62 1.30
C ILE A 101 12.09 -2.48 0.96
N LEU A 102 11.50 -1.31 1.24
CA LEU A 102 10.08 -1.08 0.96
C LEU A 102 9.78 -1.10 -0.54
N LEU A 103 10.68 -0.56 -1.38
CA LEU A 103 10.56 -0.65 -2.84
C LEU A 103 10.65 -2.10 -3.34
N LEU A 104 11.52 -2.92 -2.75
CA LEU A 104 11.64 -4.34 -3.09
C LEU A 104 10.34 -5.08 -2.76
N VAL A 105 9.81 -4.87 -1.56
CA VAL A 105 8.53 -5.46 -1.14
C VAL A 105 7.38 -4.99 -2.04
N HIS A 106 7.31 -3.70 -2.34
CA HIS A 106 6.33 -3.13 -3.26
C HIS A 106 6.45 -3.76 -4.66
N GLY A 107 7.67 -3.87 -5.19
CA GLY A 107 7.95 -4.44 -6.51
C GLY A 107 7.56 -5.92 -6.60
N VAL A 108 7.90 -6.72 -5.59
CA VAL A 108 7.50 -8.14 -5.52
C VAL A 108 5.98 -8.27 -5.46
N ALA A 109 5.32 -7.52 -4.58
CA ALA A 109 3.86 -7.54 -4.45
C ALA A 109 3.15 -7.10 -5.74
N PHE A 110 3.67 -6.07 -6.40
CA PHE A 110 3.13 -5.53 -7.65
C PHE A 110 3.32 -6.52 -8.81
N TYR A 111 4.52 -7.08 -8.96
CA TYR A 111 4.83 -8.03 -10.01
C TYR A 111 4.04 -9.34 -9.86
N ALA A 112 3.98 -9.86 -8.63
CA ALA A 112 3.34 -11.14 -8.37
C ALA A 112 1.81 -11.02 -8.23
N ARG A 113 1.21 -9.82 -8.33
CA ARG A 113 -0.22 -9.57 -8.03
C ARG A 113 -1.18 -10.51 -8.75
N PHE A 114 -0.96 -10.77 -10.05
CA PHE A 114 -1.87 -11.58 -10.86
C PHE A 114 -1.76 -13.07 -10.50
N GLY A 115 -0.59 -13.50 -10.02
CA GLY A 115 -0.39 -14.84 -9.47
C GLY A 115 -1.00 -14.98 -8.08
N LEU A 116 -0.75 -14.01 -7.19
CA LEU A 116 -1.25 -14.02 -5.81
C LEU A 116 -2.78 -13.94 -5.73
N MET A 117 -3.44 -13.26 -6.67
CA MET A 117 -4.91 -13.22 -6.74
C MET A 117 -5.57 -14.58 -6.96
N ARG A 118 -4.80 -15.58 -7.42
CA ARG A 118 -5.28 -16.97 -7.59
C ARG A 118 -5.05 -17.83 -6.34
N LEU A 119 -4.27 -17.33 -5.38
CA LEU A 119 -3.90 -18.05 -4.17
C LEU A 119 -4.91 -17.78 -3.05
N ASN A 120 -4.96 -18.70 -2.09
CA ASN A 120 -5.70 -18.46 -0.85
C ASN A 120 -4.94 -17.49 0.07
N PHE A 121 -5.65 -16.97 1.08
CA PHE A 121 -5.10 -16.01 2.03
C PHE A 121 -3.79 -16.47 2.67
N LEU A 122 -3.73 -17.71 3.16
CA LEU A 122 -2.56 -18.27 3.84
C LEU A 122 -1.31 -18.30 2.93
N LEU A 123 -1.47 -18.69 1.67
CA LEU A 123 -0.35 -18.73 0.71
C LEU A 123 0.15 -17.33 0.38
N VAL A 124 -0.74 -16.34 0.23
CA VAL A 124 -0.34 -14.94 0.03
C VAL A 124 0.50 -14.43 1.20
N TRP A 125 0.07 -14.72 2.43
CA TRP A 125 0.83 -14.36 3.63
C TRP A 125 2.11 -15.19 3.80
N GLY A 126 2.16 -16.42 3.28
CA GLY A 126 3.40 -17.21 3.20
C GLY A 126 4.45 -16.57 2.29
N VAL A 127 4.03 -16.03 1.13
CA VAL A 127 4.92 -15.26 0.24
C VAL A 127 5.41 -14.00 0.95
N PHE A 128 4.51 -13.28 1.63
CA PHE A 128 4.90 -12.15 2.47
C PHE A 128 5.94 -12.55 3.53
N ALA A 129 5.71 -13.65 4.26
CA ALA A 129 6.63 -14.11 5.29
C ALA A 129 8.02 -14.43 4.73
N LEU A 130 8.10 -15.02 3.53
CA LEU A 130 9.36 -15.25 2.83
C LEU A 130 10.07 -13.94 2.45
N VAL A 131 9.33 -12.97 1.92
CA VAL A 131 9.87 -11.65 1.57
C VAL A 131 10.33 -10.89 2.81
N ALA A 132 9.56 -10.93 3.89
CA ALA A 132 9.89 -10.30 5.16
C ALA A 132 11.13 -10.95 5.80
N ALA A 133 11.25 -12.28 5.76
CA ALA A 133 12.45 -12.98 6.20
C ALA A 133 13.68 -12.56 5.39
N GLY A 134 13.54 -12.44 4.06
CA GLY A 134 14.60 -11.92 3.19
C GLY A 134 15.00 -10.48 3.46
N ALA A 135 14.06 -9.63 3.90
CA ALA A 135 14.34 -8.24 4.25
C ALA A 135 15.07 -8.08 5.61
N CYS A 136 15.01 -9.10 6.48
CA CYS A 136 15.64 -9.11 7.79
C CYS A 136 17.02 -9.80 7.83
N LEU A 137 17.46 -10.41 6.72
CA LEU A 137 18.77 -11.05 6.56
C LEU A 137 19.83 -10.02 6.13
#